data_AF-A0A7W8YIT1-F1
#
_entry.id   AF-A0A7W8YIT1-F1
#
_cell.length_a   1.000
_cell.length_b   1.000
_cell.length_c   1.000
_cell.angle_alpha   90.00
_cell.angle_beta   90.00
_cell.angle_gamma   90.00
#
_symmetry.space_group_name_H-M   'P 1'
#
loop_
_entity.id
_entity.type
_entity.pdbx_description
1 polymer ?
#
loop_
_entity_poly.entity_id
_entity_poly.type
_entity_poly.pdbx_seq_one_letter_code
_entity_poly.pdbx_strand_id
1 'polypeptide(L)'
;MFWVNLTMQYAVREGARYSITGQNNLDPATANKQRYEAVLQKISDSSVGLYAMVSPVIVVNGVSQAQASYNNNMFGAAGDIVVLQVNCSWPIITPAWRLMALLNPSKQNHVTGQYTFSVAATMRNEAF
;
A
#
# COMPACT_ATOMS: atom_id res chain seq x y z
N MET A 1 14.21 3.39 -9.31
CA MET A 1 13.93 3.46 -7.86
C MET A 1 13.34 4.81 -7.44
N PHE A 2 13.99 5.94 -7.74
CA PHE A 2 13.52 7.26 -7.31
C PHE A 2 12.07 7.56 -7.73
N TRP A 3 11.72 7.30 -9.00
CA TRP A 3 10.36 7.49 -9.49
C TRP A 3 9.32 6.63 -8.75
N VAL A 4 9.58 5.32 -8.60
CA VAL A 4 8.70 4.39 -7.86
C VAL A 4 8.48 4.84 -6.41
N ASN A 5 9.55 5.33 -5.76
CA ASN A 5 9.45 5.86 -4.40
C ASN A 5 8.57 7.11 -4.37
N LEU A 6 8.80 8.09 -5.25
CA LEU A 6 7.99 9.31 -5.31
C LEU A 6 6.52 9.03 -5.61
N THR A 7 6.22 8.15 -6.56
CA THR A 7 4.84 7.79 -6.89
C THR A 7 4.15 7.10 -5.72
N MET A 8 4.85 6.23 -4.99
CA MET A 8 4.31 5.60 -3.79
C MET A 8 4.15 6.59 -2.62
N GLN A 9 5.08 7.53 -2.44
CA GLN A 9 4.92 8.61 -1.44
C GLN A 9 3.68 9.44 -1.73
N TYR A 10 3.45 9.80 -3.00
CA TYR A 10 2.25 10.50 -3.43
C TYR A 10 0.99 9.66 -3.15
N ALA A 11 0.98 8.38 -3.56
CA ALA A 11 -0.14 7.49 -3.37
C ALA A 11 -0.52 7.30 -1.90
N VAL A 12 0.46 7.11 -1.02
CA VAL A 12 0.24 6.96 0.43
C VAL A 12 -0.28 8.26 1.05
N ARG A 13 0.23 9.41 0.61
CA ARG A 13 -0.30 10.71 1.05
C ARG A 13 -1.76 10.90 0.63
N GLU A 14 -2.13 10.53 -0.60
CA GLU A 14 -3.52 10.61 -1.07
C GLU A 14 -4.43 9.62 -0.35
N GLY A 15 -3.96 8.39 -0.08
CA GLY A 15 -4.68 7.43 0.75
C GLY A 15 -4.91 7.93 2.17
N ALA A 16 -3.89 8.53 2.80
CA ALA A 16 -4.00 9.11 4.14
C ALA A 16 -4.95 10.32 4.17
N ARG A 17 -4.97 11.17 3.13
CA ARG A 17 -5.97 12.24 3.01
C ARG A 17 -7.38 11.71 2.89
N TYR A 18 -7.56 10.63 2.15
CA TYR A 18 -8.88 10.02 2.05
C TYR A 18 -9.29 9.36 3.36
N SER A 19 -8.36 8.70 4.06
CA SER A 19 -8.66 8.01 5.31
C SER A 19 -9.21 8.95 6.37
N ILE A 20 -8.72 10.19 6.46
CA ILE A 20 -9.17 11.14 7.49
C ILE A 20 -10.62 11.62 7.32
N THR A 21 -11.20 11.53 6.12
CA THR A 21 -12.56 12.02 5.83
C THR A 21 -13.68 11.09 6.32
N GLY A 22 -13.35 9.86 6.72
CA GLY A 22 -14.34 8.86 7.13
C GLY A 22 -15.17 8.26 5.97
N GLN A 23 -14.96 8.69 4.72
CA GLN A 23 -15.74 8.23 3.57
C GLN A 23 -15.42 6.77 3.18
N ASN A 24 -16.44 6.04 2.75
CA ASN A 24 -16.32 4.67 2.21
C ASN A 24 -16.81 4.56 0.75
N ASN A 25 -17.00 5.70 0.07
CA ASN A 25 -17.62 5.75 -1.25
C ASN A 25 -16.82 5.02 -2.34
N LEU A 26 -15.47 5.04 -2.22
CA LEU A 26 -14.53 4.37 -3.10
C LEU A 26 -14.38 2.85 -2.83
N ASP A 27 -15.13 2.28 -1.89
CA ASP A 27 -15.12 0.83 -1.71
C ASP A 27 -15.74 0.14 -2.94
N PRO A 28 -15.02 -0.80 -3.60
CA PRO A 28 -15.55 -1.60 -4.69
C PRO A 28 -16.75 -2.48 -4.30
N ALA A 29 -16.96 -2.77 -3.01
CA ALA A 29 -18.14 -3.48 -2.53
C ALA A 29 -19.41 -2.63 -2.61
N THR A 30 -20.46 -3.14 -3.26
CA THR A 30 -21.77 -2.48 -3.34
C THR A 30 -22.63 -2.67 -2.10
N ALA A 31 -22.40 -3.75 -1.34
CA ALA A 31 -23.03 -4.03 -0.06
C ALA A 31 -21.96 -4.16 1.03
N ASN A 32 -22.18 -3.55 2.20
CA ASN A 32 -21.26 -3.50 3.35
C ASN A 32 -19.94 -2.74 3.09
N LYS A 33 -20.04 -1.50 2.63
CA LYS A 33 -18.88 -0.63 2.36
C LYS A 33 -18.01 -0.41 3.60
N GLN A 34 -16.74 -0.80 3.51
CA GLN A 34 -15.70 -0.66 4.52
C GLN A 34 -14.79 0.52 4.19
N ARG A 35 -14.53 1.37 5.19
CA ARG A 35 -13.66 2.56 5.05
C ARG A 35 -12.24 2.16 4.65
N TYR A 36 -11.74 1.06 5.20
CA TYR A 36 -10.37 0.64 4.91
C TYR A 36 -10.19 0.21 3.45
N GLU A 37 -11.14 -0.52 2.86
CA GLU A 37 -11.09 -0.91 1.44
C GLU A 37 -11.11 0.32 0.52
N ALA A 38 -11.93 1.32 0.84
CA ALA A 38 -11.94 2.57 0.10
C ALA A 38 -10.58 3.31 0.16
N VAL A 39 -9.87 3.26 1.29
CA VAL A 39 -8.51 3.82 1.43
C VAL A 39 -7.50 3.02 0.60
N LEU A 40 -7.55 1.69 0.66
CA LEU A 40 -6.69 0.81 -0.15
C LEU A 40 -6.87 1.06 -1.64
N GLN A 41 -8.13 1.17 -2.07
CA GLN A 41 -8.47 1.48 -3.44
C GLN A 41 -7.90 2.84 -3.86
N LYS A 42 -8.03 3.87 -3.02
CA LYS A 42 -7.46 5.19 -3.31
C LYS A 42 -5.94 5.16 -3.47
N ILE A 43 -5.23 4.39 -2.64
CA ILE A 43 -3.77 4.20 -2.76
C ILE A 43 -3.45 3.48 -4.08
N SER A 44 -4.18 2.41 -4.39
CA SER A 44 -4.02 1.63 -5.61
C SER A 44 -4.21 2.52 -6.86
N ASP A 45 -5.30 3.28 -6.93
CA ASP A 45 -5.61 4.19 -8.03
C ASP A 45 -4.53 5.28 -8.20
N SER A 46 -4.01 5.79 -7.09
CA SER A 46 -2.99 6.85 -7.09
C SER A 46 -1.57 6.33 -7.37
N SER A 47 -1.36 5.01 -7.34
CA SER A 47 -0.05 4.38 -7.52
C SER A 47 0.35 4.13 -8.98
N VAL A 48 -0.53 4.44 -9.95
CA VAL A 48 -0.29 4.22 -11.39
C VAL A 48 0.06 2.75 -11.71
N GLY A 49 -0.58 1.82 -11.01
CA GLY A 49 -0.38 0.37 -11.18
C GLY A 49 0.85 -0.20 -10.46
N LEU A 50 1.65 0.62 -9.78
CA LEU A 50 2.83 0.16 -9.05
C LEU A 50 2.47 -0.57 -7.76
N TYR A 51 1.30 -0.31 -7.19
CA TYR A 51 0.86 -0.97 -5.96
C TYR A 51 0.89 -2.50 -6.08
N ALA A 52 0.48 -3.07 -7.21
CA ALA A 52 0.55 -4.52 -7.43
C ALA A 52 1.99 -5.05 -7.65
N MET A 53 2.93 -4.19 -8.05
CA MET A 53 4.31 -4.57 -8.38
C MET A 53 5.27 -4.50 -7.20
N VAL A 54 4.93 -3.74 -6.15
CA VAL A 54 5.80 -3.48 -4.99
C VAL A 54 5.49 -4.34 -3.76
N SER A 55 4.64 -5.36 -3.86
CA SER A 55 4.21 -6.21 -2.72
C SER A 55 3.98 -5.42 -1.41
N PRO A 56 3.03 -4.46 -1.41
CA PRO A 56 2.89 -3.47 -0.34
C PRO A 56 2.41 -4.12 0.96
N VAL A 57 3.12 -3.86 2.05
CA VAL A 57 2.70 -4.22 3.41
C VAL A 57 2.32 -2.95 4.16
N ILE A 58 1.08 -2.92 4.66
CA ILE A 58 0.53 -1.75 5.34
C ILE A 58 0.85 -1.82 6.81
N VAL A 59 1.38 -0.71 7.31
CA VAL A 59 1.71 -0.48 8.70
C VAL A 59 0.90 0.70 9.17
N VAL A 60 0.06 0.50 10.18
CA VAL A 60 -0.69 1.60 10.79
C VAL A 60 -0.26 1.76 12.24
N ASN A 61 0.11 2.98 12.62
CA ASN A 61 0.62 3.30 13.96
C ASN A 61 1.76 2.36 14.41
N GLY A 62 2.65 2.01 13.48
CA GLY A 62 3.81 1.13 13.72
C GLY A 62 3.50 -0.36 13.74
N VAL A 63 2.23 -0.76 13.57
CA VAL A 63 1.82 -2.17 13.53
C VAL A 63 1.61 -2.61 12.10
N SER A 64 2.44 -3.55 11.62
CA SER A 64 2.24 -4.23 10.34
C SER A 64 0.98 -5.07 10.41
N GLN A 65 0.02 -4.79 9.54
CA GLN A 65 -1.24 -5.51 9.47
C GLN A 65 -1.16 -6.55 8.34
N ALA A 66 -1.52 -7.80 8.63
CA ALA A 66 -1.76 -8.77 7.57
C ALA A 66 -3.09 -8.45 6.89
N GLN A 67 -3.21 -8.72 5.59
CA GLN A 67 -4.44 -8.42 4.84
C GLN A 67 -5.68 -9.10 5.45
N ALA A 68 -5.53 -10.30 6.02
CA ALA A 68 -6.60 -11.01 6.73
C ALA A 68 -7.07 -10.32 8.04
N SER A 69 -6.30 -9.36 8.55
CA SER A 69 -6.58 -8.61 9.78
C SER A 69 -7.12 -7.21 9.52
N TYR A 70 -7.23 -6.79 8.25
CA TYR A 70 -7.77 -5.48 7.90
C TYR A 70 -9.21 -5.34 8.36
N ASN A 71 -9.50 -4.20 8.94
CA ASN A 71 -10.81 -3.91 9.52
C ASN A 71 -11.05 -2.41 9.58
N ASN A 72 -12.30 -2.02 9.83
CA ASN A 72 -12.71 -0.62 9.79
C ASN A 72 -12.05 0.26 10.86
N ASN A 73 -11.54 -0.33 11.93
CA ASN A 73 -10.92 0.36 13.06
C ASN A 73 -9.43 0.62 12.84
N MET A 74 -8.83 0.05 11.79
CA MET A 74 -7.38 0.16 11.56
C MET A 74 -6.92 1.62 11.35
N PHE A 75 -7.82 2.50 10.91
CA PHE A 75 -7.55 3.92 10.68
C PHE A 75 -8.02 4.83 11.83
N GLY A 76 -8.27 4.29 13.03
CA GLY A 76 -8.64 5.08 14.21
C GLY A 76 -10.01 5.77 14.12
N ALA A 77 -10.41 6.40 15.23
CA ALA A 77 -11.66 7.14 15.37
C ALA A 77 -11.49 8.62 14.98
N ALA A 78 -12.59 9.38 15.00
CA ALA A 78 -12.57 10.82 14.78
C ALA A 78 -11.61 11.52 15.76
N GLY A 79 -10.74 12.39 15.23
CA GLY A 79 -9.76 13.13 16.03
C GLY A 79 -8.45 12.40 16.35
N ASP A 80 -8.33 11.10 16.10
CA ASP A 80 -7.11 10.32 16.31
C ASP A 80 -6.02 10.66 15.27
N ILE A 81 -4.76 10.52 15.68
CA ILE A 81 -3.61 10.62 14.78
C ILE A 81 -3.31 9.23 14.23
N VAL A 82 -3.17 9.14 12.91
CA VAL A 82 -2.90 7.91 12.19
C VAL A 82 -1.63 8.08 11.37
N VAL A 83 -0.68 7.18 11.58
CA VAL A 83 0.50 7.03 10.73
C VAL A 83 0.24 5.88 9.77
N LEU A 84 -0.02 6.20 8.51
CA LEU A 84 -0.13 5.21 7.44
C LEU A 84 1.23 5.05 6.76
N GLN A 85 1.82 3.87 6.89
CA GLN A 85 3.06 3.50 6.23
C GLN A 85 2.83 2.31 5.31
N VAL A 86 3.49 2.32 4.15
CA VAL A 86 3.51 1.22 3.20
C VAL A 86 4.95 0.81 2.96
N ASN A 87 5.27 -0.42 3.36
CA ASN A 87 6.54 -1.06 3.07
C ASN A 87 6.45 -1.71 1.69
N CYS A 88 7.35 -1.31 0.81
CA CYS A 88 7.39 -1.71 -0.59
C CYS A 88 8.66 -2.51 -0.87
N SER A 89 8.52 -3.62 -1.59
CA SER A 89 9.61 -4.47 -2.07
C SER A 89 9.57 -4.51 -3.60
N TRP A 90 10.54 -3.86 -4.25
CA TRP A 90 10.66 -3.87 -5.70
C TRP A 90 11.68 -4.92 -6.17
N PRO A 91 11.26 -5.91 -6.99
CA PRO A 91 12.17 -6.91 -7.54
C PRO A 91 13.10 -6.28 -8.60
N ILE A 92 14.40 -6.56 -8.52
CA ILE A 92 15.35 -6.11 -9.55
C ILE A 92 15.18 -7.00 -10.79
N ILE A 93 14.51 -6.47 -11.81
CA ILE A 93 14.43 -7.08 -13.14
C ILE A 93 15.69 -6.75 -13.93
N THR A 94 16.80 -7.45 -13.64
CA THR A 94 17.95 -7.45 -14.55
C THR A 94 17.64 -8.33 -15.78
N PRO A 95 18.22 -8.04 -16.96
CA PRO A 95 18.08 -8.89 -18.15
C PRO A 95 18.50 -10.35 -17.89
N ALA A 96 19.56 -10.54 -17.10
CA ALA A 96 20.02 -11.86 -16.66
C ALA A 96 18.99 -12.58 -15.80
N TRP A 97 18.31 -11.88 -14.88
CA TRP A 97 17.22 -12.45 -14.09
C TRP A 97 16.04 -12.88 -14.97
N ARG A 98 15.62 -12.05 -15.92
CA ARG A 98 14.54 -12.43 -16.85
C ARG A 98 14.89 -13.68 -17.65
N LEU A 99 16.13 -13.77 -18.12
CA LEU A 99 16.62 -14.96 -18.82
C LEU A 99 16.66 -16.18 -17.89
N MET A 100 17.14 -16.04 -16.65
CA MET A 100 17.15 -17.13 -15.67
C MET A 100 15.75 -17.60 -15.28
N ALA A 101 14.78 -16.69 -15.13
CA ALA A 101 13.39 -17.01 -14.84
C ALA A 101 12.69 -17.74 -16.00
N LEU A 102 13.08 -17.45 -17.25
CA LEU A 102 12.67 -18.18 -18.45
C LEU A 102 13.27 -19.60 -18.50
N LEU A 103 14.55 -19.73 -18.14
CA LEU A 103 15.27 -21.01 -18.20
C LEU A 103 14.98 -21.91 -16.99
N ASN A 104 14.60 -21.36 -15.84
CA ASN A 104 14.29 -22.08 -14.60
C ASN A 104 13.05 -21.47 -13.90
N PRO A 105 11.84 -21.83 -14.35
CA PRO A 105 10.59 -21.29 -13.78
C PRO A 105 10.40 -21.65 -12.29
N SER A 106 10.97 -22.77 -11.82
CA SER A 106 10.92 -23.18 -10.42
C SER A 106 11.68 -22.28 -9.45
N LYS A 107 12.54 -21.39 -9.95
CA LYS A 107 13.31 -20.42 -9.14
C LYS A 107 12.76 -19.01 -9.17
N GLN A 108 11.61 -18.75 -9.80
CA GLN A 108 10.97 -17.42 -9.85
C GLN A 108 10.81 -16.75 -8.46
N ASN A 109 10.64 -17.53 -7.40
CA ASN A 109 10.48 -17.02 -6.03
C ASN A 109 11.80 -16.63 -5.34
N HIS A 110 12.96 -16.97 -5.90
CA HIS A 110 14.27 -16.57 -5.38
C HIS A 110 14.76 -15.30 -6.09
N VAL A 111 14.11 -14.17 -5.79
CA VAL A 111 14.53 -12.86 -6.30
C VAL A 111 15.89 -12.52 -5.68
N THR A 112 16.94 -12.58 -6.49
CA THR A 112 18.29 -12.23 -6.07
C THR A 112 18.41 -10.70 -6.08
N GLY A 113 18.19 -10.08 -4.93
CA GLY A 113 18.20 -8.62 -4.75
C GLY A 113 16.81 -8.01 -4.92
N GLN A 114 16.19 -7.63 -3.81
CA GLN A 114 14.98 -6.79 -3.78
C GLN A 114 15.37 -5.46 -3.15
N TYR A 115 14.90 -4.36 -3.73
CA TYR A 115 15.01 -3.06 -3.06
C TYR A 115 13.78 -2.86 -2.19
N THR A 116 14.01 -2.72 -0.90
CA THR A 116 12.97 -2.37 0.06
C THR A 116 13.01 -0.87 0.32
N PHE A 117 11.83 -0.26 0.36
CA PHE A 117 11.67 1.12 0.75
C PHE A 117 10.35 1.30 1.48
N SER A 118 10.32 2.24 2.41
CA SER A 118 9.14 2.53 3.22
C SER A 118 8.71 3.97 2.96
N VAL A 119 7.42 4.15 2.76
CA VAL A 119 6.80 5.47 2.60
C VAL A 119 5.73 5.63 3.66
N ALA A 120 5.68 6.79 4.32
CA ALA A 120 4.75 7.04 5.41
C ALA A 120 4.12 8.43 5.30
N ALA A 121 2.87 8.52 5.71
CA ALA A 121 2.14 9.76 5.89
C ALA A 121 1.44 9.75 7.25
N THR A 122 1.57 10.85 7.98
CA THR A 122 0.89 11.05 9.26
C THR A 122 -0.19 12.11 9.09
N MET A 123 -1.42 11.79 9.48
CA MET A 123 -2.55 12.71 9.45
C MET A 123 -3.43 12.55 10.69
N ARG A 124 -4.25 13.55 10.96
CA ARG A 124 -5.26 13.52 12.03
C ARG A 124 -6.64 13.36 11.40
N ASN A 125 -7.42 12.42 11.91
CA ASN A 125 -8.78 12.19 11.45
C ASN A 125 -9.68 13.40 11.70
N GLU A 126 -10.58 13.68 10.74
CA GLU A 126 -11.57 14.73 10.86
C GLU A 126 -12.66 14.35 11.90
N ALA A 127 -13.46 15.32 12.29
CA ALA A 127 -14.66 15.09 13.11
C ALA A 127 -15.81 14.66 12.18
N PHE A 128 -15.84 13.37 11.83
CA PHE A 128 -16.89 12.73 11.03
C PHE A 128 -17.84 11.91 11.90
#